data_AF-A0A2M7TTL1-F1
#
_entry.id   AF-A0A2M7TTL1-F1
#
_cell.length_a   1.000
_cell.length_b   1.000
_cell.length_c   1.000
_cell.angle_alpha   90.00
_cell.angle_beta   90.00
_cell.angle_gamma   90.00
#
_symmetry.space_group_name_H-M   'P 1'
#
loop_
_entity.id
_entity.type
_entity.pdbx_description
1 polymer ?
#
loop_
_entity_poly.entity_id
_entity_poly.type
_entity_poly.pdbx_seq_one_letter_code
_entity_poly.pdbx_strand_id
1 'polypeptide(L)'
;MFYYTYVLQSLKNGNLYVGYTSDLKKRVNSHNKGKNQATKPFAPYRLIHFEGYLNRVDAKRREVYLKSGWGRKNLSSMLSRYFGSKE
;
A
#
# COMPACT_ATOMS: atom_id res chain seq x y z
N MET A 1 -9.16 16.09 -9.09
CA MET A 1 -7.88 15.53 -8.56
C MET A 1 -8.20 14.20 -7.91
N PHE A 2 -7.44 13.14 -8.19
CA PHE A 2 -7.65 11.83 -7.54
C PHE A 2 -6.87 11.71 -6.23
N TYR A 3 -7.37 10.89 -5.32
CA TYR A 3 -6.73 10.41 -4.11
C TYR A 3 -6.48 8.91 -4.24
N TYR A 4 -5.34 8.45 -3.77
CA TYR A 4 -4.91 7.07 -3.92
C TYR A 4 -4.72 6.41 -2.59
N THR A 5 -5.30 5.24 -2.42
CA THR A 5 -4.92 4.29 -1.37
C THR A 5 -4.01 3.26 -1.97
N TYR A 6 -2.89 2.96 -1.34
CA TYR A 6 -1.83 2.15 -1.93
C TYR A 6 -1.26 1.13 -0.95
N VAL A 7 -0.73 0.04 -1.50
CA VAL A 7 -0.05 -1.03 -0.77
C VAL A 7 1.37 -1.19 -1.31
N LEU A 8 2.34 -1.02 -0.43
CA LEU A 8 3.74 -1.31 -0.70
C LEU A 8 4.14 -2.62 -0.04
N GLN A 9 4.98 -3.41 -0.70
CA GLN A 9 5.67 -4.54 -0.11
C GLN A 9 7.14 -4.19 0.08
N SER A 10 7.66 -4.38 1.29
CA SER A 10 9.10 -4.34 1.53
C SER A 10 9.76 -5.53 0.83
N LEU A 11 10.77 -5.26 0.01
CA LEU A 11 11.57 -6.31 -0.61
C LEU A 11 12.55 -6.95 0.38
N LYS A 12 12.72 -6.35 1.57
CA LYS A 12 13.66 -6.82 2.60
C LYS A 12 13.05 -7.92 3.48
N ASN A 13 11.78 -7.78 3.85
CA ASN A 13 11.12 -8.72 4.76
C ASN A 13 9.70 -9.11 4.34
N GLY A 14 9.23 -8.67 3.17
CA GLY A 14 7.90 -8.98 2.66
C GLY A 14 6.75 -8.21 3.33
N ASN A 15 7.03 -7.37 4.34
CA ASN A 15 5.97 -6.66 5.07
C ASN A 15 5.20 -5.70 4.18
N LEU A 16 3.89 -5.63 4.42
CA LEU A 16 2.99 -4.72 3.71
C LEU A 16 2.85 -3.40 4.45
N TYR A 17 2.92 -2.30 3.70
CA TYR A 17 2.59 -0.96 4.17
C TYR A 17 1.39 -0.43 3.38
N VAL A 18 0.36 0.02 4.10
CA VAL A 18 -0.82 0.63 3.51
C VAL A 18 -0.84 2.11 3.85
N GLY A 19 -1.03 2.97 2.84
CA GLY A 19 -1.12 4.40 3.01
C GLY A 19 -2.08 5.05 2.02
N TYR A 20 -2.26 6.36 2.16
CA TYR A 20 -2.98 7.17 1.19
C TYR A 20 -2.20 8.43 0.78
N THR A 21 -2.46 8.95 -0.42
CA THR A 21 -1.82 10.16 -0.94
C THR A 21 -2.58 10.74 -2.13
N SER A 22 -2.38 12.03 -2.45
CA SER A 22 -2.80 12.62 -3.72
C SER A 22 -1.77 12.47 -4.84
N ASP A 23 -0.54 12.06 -4.52
CA ASP A 23 0.55 11.87 -5.49
C ASP A 23 1.29 10.55 -5.21
N LEU A 24 0.84 9.50 -5.89
CA LEU A 24 1.33 8.14 -5.73
C LEU A 24 2.81 8.02 -6.10
N LYS A 25 3.23 8.61 -7.22
CA LYS A 25 4.61 8.52 -7.71
C LYS A 25 5.59 9.17 -6.74
N LYS A 26 5.29 10.40 -6.29
CA LYS A 26 6.13 11.13 -5.32
C LYS A 26 6.21 10.37 -4.00
N ARG A 27 5.10 9.80 -3.53
CA ARG A 27 5.05 9.07 -2.26
C ARG A 27 5.88 7.79 -2.30
N VAL A 28 5.76 6.97 -3.35
CA VAL A 28 6.56 5.75 -3.53
C VAL A 28 8.07 6.09 -3.55
N ASN A 29 8.45 7.11 -4.33
CA ASN A 29 9.83 7.59 -4.38
C ASN A 29 10.34 8.05 -3.00
N SER A 30 9.49 8.75 -2.23
CA SER A 30 9.83 9.22 -0.88
C SER A 30 10.10 8.08 0.10
N HIS A 31 9.33 6.99 0.06
CA HIS A 31 9.57 5.80 0.88
C HIS A 31 10.91 5.14 0.52
N ASN A 32 11.17 4.96 -0.78
CA ASN A 32 12.42 4.34 -1.26
C ASN A 32 13.66 5.21 -1.01
N LYS A 33 13.51 6.54 -0.95
CA LYS A 33 14.57 7.47 -0.53
C LYS A 33 14.75 7.55 0.99
N GLY A 34 14.01 6.77 1.78
CA GLY A 34 14.16 6.73 3.24
C GLY A 34 13.72 8.01 3.94
N LYS A 35 12.88 8.85 3.33
CA LYS A 35 12.44 10.13 3.90
C LYS A 35 11.44 9.99 5.06
N ASN A 36 10.97 8.77 5.33
CA ASN A 36 10.04 8.50 6.42
C ASN A 36 10.71 7.55 7.42
N GLN A 37 10.94 8.04 8.64
CA GLN A 37 11.68 7.36 9.69
C GLN A 37 11.14 5.96 10.00
N ALA A 38 9.82 5.79 10.05
CA ALA A 38 9.19 4.50 10.37
C ALA A 38 9.30 3.46 9.24
N THR A 39 9.44 3.91 7.99
CA THR A 39 9.49 3.01 6.82
C THR A 39 10.92 2.85 6.25
N LYS A 40 11.83 3.78 6.55
CA LYS A 40 13.23 3.75 6.10
C LYS A 40 13.93 2.42 6.40
N PRO A 41 13.79 1.77 7.58
CA PRO A 41 14.50 0.52 7.89
C PRO A 41 14.11 -0.68 6.99
N PHE A 42 12.95 -0.59 6.34
CA PHE A 42 12.37 -1.66 5.53
C PHE A 42 12.34 -1.32 4.03
N ALA A 43 12.92 -0.20 3.60
CA ALA A 43 13.20 0.02 2.19
C ALA A 43 14.23 -1.04 1.69
N PRO A 44 14.23 -1.40 0.39
CA PRO A 44 13.40 -0.86 -0.68
C PRO A 44 11.98 -1.47 -0.72
N TYR A 45 11.05 -0.70 -1.27
CA TYR A 45 9.64 -1.04 -1.43
C TYR A 45 9.24 -1.17 -2.90
N ARG A 46 8.37 -2.14 -3.16
CA ARG A 46 7.64 -2.31 -4.41
C ARG A 46 6.19 -1.91 -4.21
N LEU A 47 5.63 -1.12 -5.13
CA LEU A 47 4.19 -0.86 -5.17
C LEU A 47 3.50 -2.09 -5.78
N ILE A 48 2.59 -2.71 -5.03
CA ILE A 48 1.92 -3.96 -5.44
C ILE A 48 0.44 -3.76 -5.76
N HIS A 49 -0.17 -2.71 -5.21
CA HIS A 49 -1.58 -2.38 -5.42
C HIS A 49 -1.85 -0.90 -5.16
N PHE A 50 -2.81 -0.32 -5.88
CA PHE A 50 -3.37 0.99 -5.57
C PHE A 50 -4.80 1.12 -6.08
N GLU A 51 -5.57 2.01 -5.46
CA GLU A 51 -6.96 2.30 -5.80
C GLU A 51 -7.14 3.82 -5.88
N GLY A 52 -7.80 4.32 -6.92
CA GLY A 52 -8.06 5.74 -7.13
C GLY A 52 -9.48 6.14 -6.73
N TYR A 53 -9.59 7.29 -6.08
CA TYR A 53 -10.83 7.85 -5.55
C TYR A 53 -10.95 9.33 -5.90
N LEU A 54 -12.16 9.79 -6.23
CA LEU A 54 -12.42 11.23 -6.39
C LEU A 54 -12.53 11.96 -5.04
N ASN A 55 -13.07 11.29 -4.03
CA ASN A 55 -13.26 11.84 -2.70
C ASN A 55 -12.13 11.41 -1.75
N ARG A 56 -11.57 12.38 -1.01
CA ARG A 56 -10.51 12.15 -0.02
C ARG A 56 -10.93 11.24 1.13
N VAL A 57 -12.18 11.40 1.60
CA VAL A 57 -12.73 10.64 2.72
C VAL A 57 -12.88 9.17 2.34
N ASP A 58 -13.31 8.88 1.11
CA ASP A 58 -13.47 7.51 0.63
C ASP A 58 -12.11 6.80 0.53
N ALA A 59 -11.09 7.46 -0.03
CA ALA A 59 -9.72 6.95 -0.01
C ALA A 59 -9.25 6.63 1.42
N LYS A 60 -9.47 7.54 2.37
CA LYS A 60 -9.05 7.36 3.75
C LYS A 60 -9.83 6.27 4.48
N ARG A 61 -11.15 6.15 4.23
CA ARG A 61 -11.97 5.04 4.74
C ARG A 61 -11.45 3.70 4.23
N ARG A 62 -11.09 3.64 2.95
CA ARG A 62 -10.48 2.44 2.37
C ARG A 62 -9.13 2.11 3.00
N GLU A 63 -8.26 3.10 3.21
CA GLU A 63 -6.98 2.90 3.90
C GLU A 63 -7.18 2.26 5.28
N VAL A 64 -8.13 2.76 6.06
CA VAL A 64 -8.48 2.21 7.38
C VAL A 64 -8.98 0.77 7.25
N TYR A 65 -9.89 0.50 6.30
CA TYR A 65 -10.37 -0.86 6.03
C TYR A 65 -9.22 -1.80 5.69
N LEU A 66 -8.31 -1.42 4.78
CA LEU A 66 -7.17 -2.25 4.37
C LEU A 66 -6.17 -2.51 5.50
N LYS A 67 -6.10 -1.64 6.52
CA LYS A 67 -5.32 -1.86 7.75
C LYS A 67 -6.00 -2.80 8.76
N SER A 68 -7.29 -3.07 8.61
CA SER A 68 -8.04 -4.01 9.46
C SER A 68 -7.71 -5.48 9.13
N GLY A 69 -8.07 -6.41 10.00
CA GLY A 69 -7.90 -7.85 9.75
C GLY A 69 -8.64 -8.34 8.50
N TRP A 70 -9.89 -7.90 8.33
CA TRP A 70 -10.71 -8.21 7.15
C TRP A 70 -10.11 -7.65 5.88
N GLY A 71 -9.62 -6.40 5.91
CA GLY A 71 -8.98 -5.79 4.76
C GLY A 71 -7.68 -6.47 4.36
N ARG A 72 -6.87 -6.93 5.33
CA ARG A 72 -5.68 -7.76 5.04
C ARG A 72 -6.04 -9.07 4.38
N LYS A 73 -7.07 -9.78 4.87
CA LYS A 73 -7.57 -11.03 4.25
C LYS A 73 -8.09 -10.77 2.83
N ASN A 74 -8.80 -9.65 2.63
CA ASN A 74 -9.25 -9.23 1.32
C ASN A 74 -8.07 -8.97 0.35
N LEU A 75 -7.01 -8.29 0.80
CA LEU A 75 -5.80 -8.10 -0.01
C LEU A 75 -5.12 -9.42 -0.35
N SER A 76 -4.98 -10.34 0.61
CA SER A 76 -4.38 -11.66 0.37
C SER A 76 -5.19 -12.48 -0.65
N SER A 77 -6.52 -12.39 -0.60
CA SER A 77 -7.40 -13.06 -1.56
C SER A 77 -7.33 -12.41 -2.94
N MET A 78 -7.39 -11.09 -3.01
CA MET A 78 -7.35 -10.32 -4.27
C MET A 78 -6.00 -10.45 -4.98
N LEU A 79 -4.90 -10.49 -4.22
CA LEU A 79 -3.53 -10.59 -4.73
C LEU A 79 -2.97 -12.01 -4.56
N SER A 80 -3.83 -13.04 -4.56
CA SER A 80 -3.44 -14.44 -4.33
C SER A 80 -2.32 -14.89 -5.28
N ARG A 81 -2.43 -14.56 -6.57
CA ARG A 81 -1.40 -14.86 -7.57
C ARG A 81 -0.08 -14.16 -7.33
N TYR A 82 -0.12 -12.91 -6.85
CA TYR A 82 1.09 -12.17 -6.48
C TYR A 82 1.78 -12.80 -5.26
N PHE A 83 1.00 -13.27 -4.29
CA PHE A 83 1.50 -13.95 -3.09
C PHE A 83 1.80 -15.44 -3.28
N GLY A 84 1.54 -16.00 -4.46
CA GLY A 84 1.89 -17.37 -4.81
C GLY A 84 0.94 -18.46 -4.30
N SER A 85 -0.31 -18.13 -3.95
CA SER A 85 -1.31 -19.18 -3.69
C SER A 85 -1.63 -19.93 -4.98
N LYS A 86 -1.43 -21.26 -4.97
CA LYS A 86 -1.90 -22.16 -6.03
C LYS A 86 -3.42 -22.27 -5.97
N GLU A 87 -4.07 -22.28 -7.14
CA GLU A 87 -5.49 -22.64 -7.29
C GLU A 87 -5.76 -24.06 -6.81
#